data_AF-R6ZJJ7-F1
#
_entry.id   AF-R6ZJJ7-F1
#
_cell.length_a   1.000
_cell.length_b   1.000
_cell.length_c   1.000
_cell.angle_alpha   90.00
_cell.angle_beta   90.00
_cell.angle_gamma   90.00
#
_symmetry.space_group_name_H-M   'P 1'
#
loop_
_entity.id
_entity.type
_entity.pdbx_description
1 polymer ?
#
loop_
_entity_poly.entity_id
_entity_poly.type
_entity_poly.pdbx_seq_one_letter_code
_entity_poly.pdbx_strand_id
1 'polypeptide(L)'
;MEQMNAWIRGFAEKVNDIFTSGVDANGNKGVIFFTGKKSNGQEYTEADLKDSNGYYELTAGNFTVNDQLLKDSSLLGSRSSELVGVEECGKIKEMIELLSSKEKFNFRNGNAGQMLEMLLSDVALNSSNAQTFYKTYKGMQNSIDNQRSSVSGVDKDEEAVSLVKYQNSYTLASKMIQTLTEIYDQLILNTGV
;
A
#
# COMPACT_ATOMS: atom_id res chain seq x y z
N MET A 1 3.08 12.87 5.53
CA MET A 1 3.27 12.36 6.91
C MET A 1 3.26 13.47 7.96
N GLU A 2 3.78 14.67 7.67
CA GLU A 2 3.78 15.79 8.64
C GLU A 2 2.40 16.18 9.16
N GLN A 3 1.37 16.16 8.30
CA GLN A 3 -0.01 16.46 8.70
C GLN A 3 -0.60 15.43 9.66
N MET A 4 -0.24 14.16 9.48
CA MET A 4 -0.68 13.08 10.38
C MET A 4 0.02 13.21 11.73
N ASN A 5 1.31 13.55 11.75
CA ASN A 5 2.02 13.85 12.98
C ASN A 5 1.37 15.03 13.71
N ALA A 6 1.10 16.15 13.03
CA ALA A 6 0.47 17.31 13.64
C ALA A 6 -0.93 17.02 14.21
N TRP A 7 -1.74 16.21 13.51
CA TRP A 7 -3.05 15.80 13.99
C TRP A 7 -2.95 14.89 15.22
N ILE A 8 -2.10 13.86 15.17
CA ILE A 8 -1.90 12.91 16.28
C ILE A 8 -1.45 13.66 17.53
N ARG A 9 -0.57 14.65 17.41
CA ARG A 9 -0.09 15.45 18.54
C ARG A 9 -1.23 16.18 19.25
N GLY A 10 -2.01 16.97 18.52
CA GLY A 10 -3.12 17.71 19.10
C GLY A 10 -4.23 16.79 19.61
N PHE A 11 -4.48 15.67 18.92
CA PHE A 11 -5.48 14.70 19.36
C PHE A 11 -5.03 14.02 20.67
N ALA A 12 -3.80 13.52 20.73
CA ALA A 12 -3.23 12.89 21.91
C ALA A 12 -3.21 13.83 23.12
N GLU A 13 -2.88 15.10 22.91
CA GLU A 13 -2.93 16.15 23.94
C GLU A 13 -4.34 16.28 24.53
N LYS A 14 -5.34 16.52 23.68
CA LYS A 14 -6.72 16.72 24.17
C LYS A 14 -7.32 15.47 24.81
N VAL A 15 -7.00 14.29 24.30
CA VAL A 15 -7.47 13.04 24.89
C VAL A 15 -6.82 12.78 26.25
N ASN A 16 -5.50 13.01 26.35
CA ASN A 16 -4.81 12.88 27.63
C ASN A 16 -5.28 13.91 28.64
N ASP A 17 -5.55 15.15 28.24
CA ASP A 17 -6.11 16.18 29.13
C ASP A 17 -7.46 15.75 29.72
N ILE A 18 -8.35 15.16 28.90
CA ILE A 18 -9.64 14.65 29.37
C ILE A 18 -9.44 13.56 30.43
N PHE A 19 -8.63 12.54 30.14
CA PHE A 19 -8.47 11.40 31.04
C PHE A 19 -7.62 11.70 32.29
N THR A 20 -6.62 12.59 32.19
CA THR A 20 -5.83 13.03 33.36
C THR A 20 -6.61 13.99 34.27
N SER A 21 -7.61 14.69 33.74
CA SER A 21 -8.55 15.48 34.56
C SER A 21 -9.61 14.62 35.29
N GLY A 22 -9.73 13.34 34.91
CA GLY A 22 -10.68 12.40 35.48
C GLY A 22 -10.11 11.62 36.66
N VAL A 23 -11.00 10.89 37.33
CA VAL A 23 -10.67 10.03 38.47
C VAL A 23 -10.85 8.57 38.08
N ASP A 24 -9.89 7.74 38.47
CA ASP A 24 -9.87 6.30 38.22
C ASP A 24 -10.84 5.53 39.14
N ALA A 25 -10.94 4.22 38.96
CA ALA A 25 -11.80 3.38 39.79
C ALA A 25 -11.36 3.32 41.26
N ASN A 26 -10.08 3.62 41.54
CA ASN A 26 -9.45 3.58 42.85
C ASN A 26 -9.49 4.92 43.60
N GLY A 27 -10.00 5.99 42.96
CA GLY A 27 -10.05 7.34 43.54
C GLY A 27 -8.80 8.19 43.31
N ASN A 28 -7.86 7.75 42.46
CA ASN A 28 -6.69 8.53 42.06
C ASN A 28 -6.93 9.24 40.73
N LYS A 29 -6.06 10.19 40.37
CA LYS A 29 -6.09 10.82 39.04
C LYS A 29 -5.81 9.79 37.95
N GLY A 30 -6.57 9.88 36.85
CA GLY A 30 -6.38 9.02 35.70
C GLY A 30 -5.01 9.20 35.05
N VAL A 31 -4.45 8.10 34.52
CA VAL A 31 -3.20 8.15 33.76
C VAL A 31 -3.41 8.62 32.31
N ILE A 32 -2.34 9.03 31.64
CA ILE A 32 -2.39 9.36 30.20
C ILE A 32 -2.86 8.16 29.38
N PHE A 33 -3.69 8.42 28.37
CA PHE A 33 -4.24 7.39 27.51
C PHE A 33 -3.28 7.05 26.37
N PHE A 34 -2.87 8.08 25.64
CA PHE A 34 -1.95 7.96 24.53
C PHE A 34 -0.54 8.36 24.94
N THR A 35 0.43 7.54 24.53
CA THR A 35 1.85 7.79 24.70
C THR A 35 2.58 7.44 23.40
N GLY A 36 3.91 7.48 23.41
CA GLY A 36 4.73 7.01 22.31
C GLY A 36 5.92 6.22 22.83
N LYS A 37 6.49 5.38 21.97
CA LYS A 37 7.71 4.64 22.29
C LYS A 37 8.94 5.45 21.89
N LYS A 38 9.83 5.66 22.86
CA LYS A 38 11.18 6.20 22.66
C LYS A 38 12.03 5.18 21.90
N SER A 39 13.14 5.61 21.31
CA SER A 39 14.06 4.73 20.57
C SER A 39 14.68 3.60 21.42
N ASN A 40 14.62 3.72 22.74
CA ASN A 40 15.06 2.71 23.70
C ASN A 40 13.94 1.72 24.12
N GLY A 41 12.75 1.82 23.53
CA GLY A 41 11.59 0.98 23.84
C GLY A 41 10.79 1.39 25.07
N GLN A 42 11.21 2.43 25.79
CA GLN A 42 10.46 2.98 26.92
C GLN A 42 9.34 3.92 26.43
N GLU A 43 8.27 4.03 27.20
CA GLU A 43 7.16 4.93 26.88
C GLU A 43 7.43 6.35 27.39
N TYR A 44 6.85 7.35 26.71
CA TYR A 44 6.80 8.71 27.25
C TYR A 44 5.87 8.75 28.46
N THR A 45 6.35 9.34 29.55
CA THR A 45 5.54 9.59 30.74
C THR A 45 4.79 10.91 30.62
N GLU A 46 3.82 11.17 31.50
CA GLU A 46 3.10 12.46 31.54
C GLU A 46 4.07 13.65 31.71
N ALA A 47 5.16 13.46 32.47
CA ALA A 47 6.18 14.48 32.66
C ALA A 47 6.97 14.76 31.38
N ASP A 48 7.27 13.72 30.58
CA ASP A 48 7.97 13.88 29.30
C ASP A 48 7.09 14.61 28.27
N LEU A 49 5.78 14.33 28.26
CA LEU A 49 4.82 14.96 27.33
C LEU A 49 4.44 16.39 27.71
N LYS A 50 4.79 16.84 28.92
CA LYS A 50 4.60 18.21 29.41
C LYS A 50 5.90 19.02 29.48
N ASP A 51 7.02 18.45 29.03
CA ASP A 51 8.32 19.13 28.95
C ASP A 51 8.36 20.14 27.79
N SER A 52 9.47 20.87 27.63
CA SER A 52 9.65 21.91 26.59
C SER A 52 9.46 21.41 25.15
N ASN A 53 9.63 20.10 24.90
CA ASN A 53 9.34 19.47 23.60
C ASN A 53 7.90 18.95 23.49
N GLY A 54 7.21 18.79 24.63
CA GLY A 54 5.83 18.35 24.74
C GLY A 54 5.46 17.17 23.83
N TYR A 55 4.37 17.34 23.09
CA TYR A 55 3.89 16.34 22.15
C TYR A 55 4.68 16.30 20.83
N TYR A 56 5.68 17.16 20.57
CA TYR A 56 6.40 17.14 19.30
C TYR A 56 7.17 15.84 19.04
N GLU A 57 7.53 15.12 20.11
CA GLU A 57 8.21 13.83 20.04
C GLU A 57 7.26 12.67 19.63
N LEU A 58 5.95 12.92 19.63
CA LEU A 58 4.95 12.01 19.08
C LEU A 58 4.83 12.16 17.57
N THR A 59 4.83 11.02 16.91
CA THR A 59 4.74 10.83 15.47
C THR A 59 3.81 9.65 15.18
N ALA A 60 3.28 9.57 13.96
CA ALA A 60 2.45 8.46 13.54
C ALA A 60 3.14 7.08 13.63
N GLY A 61 4.48 7.05 13.66
CA GLY A 61 5.25 5.82 13.74
C GLY A 61 5.53 5.33 15.17
N ASN A 62 5.50 6.22 16.17
CA ASN A 62 5.79 5.86 17.57
C ASN A 62 4.58 5.96 18.51
N PHE A 63 3.44 6.48 18.03
CA PHE A 63 2.19 6.60 18.78
C PHE A 63 1.66 5.24 19.26
N THR A 64 1.29 5.15 20.54
CA THR A 64 0.77 3.94 21.17
C THR A 64 -0.15 4.25 22.36
N VAL A 65 -0.83 3.23 22.90
CA VAL A 65 -1.62 3.34 24.13
C VAL A 65 -0.70 3.01 25.30
N ASN A 66 -0.87 3.69 26.43
CA ASN A 66 -0.07 3.48 27.62
C ASN A 66 -0.14 2.00 28.10
N ASP A 67 1.01 1.35 28.26
CA ASP A 67 1.12 -0.05 28.66
C ASP A 67 0.52 -0.30 30.07
N GLN A 68 0.43 0.72 30.93
CA GLN A 68 -0.24 0.62 32.22
C GLN A 68 -1.74 0.40 32.07
N LEU A 69 -2.39 1.08 31.10
CA LEU A 69 -3.81 0.89 30.81
C LEU A 69 -4.09 -0.44 30.11
N LEU A 70 -3.12 -0.96 29.35
CA LEU A 70 -3.19 -2.29 28.75
C LEU A 70 -3.16 -3.41 29.81
N LYS A 71 -2.42 -3.19 30.90
CA LYS A 71 -2.32 -4.16 32.02
C LYS A 71 -3.47 -4.02 33.01
N ASP A 72 -3.91 -2.78 33.25
CA ASP A 72 -4.99 -2.49 34.18
C ASP A 72 -5.87 -1.34 33.66
N SER A 73 -7.06 -1.69 33.18
CA SER A 73 -8.03 -0.74 32.67
C SER A 73 -8.69 0.10 33.77
N SER A 74 -8.53 -0.27 35.04
CA SER A 74 -9.13 0.46 36.17
C SER A 74 -8.45 1.80 36.46
N LEU A 75 -7.25 2.02 35.92
CA LEU A 75 -6.46 3.25 36.02
C LEU A 75 -6.93 4.37 35.08
N LEU A 76 -7.93 4.09 34.23
CA LEU A 76 -8.51 5.08 33.34
C LEU A 76 -9.37 6.08 34.13
N GLY A 77 -9.11 7.38 33.95
CA GLY A 77 -9.88 8.45 34.58
C GLY A 77 -11.26 8.66 33.95
N SER A 78 -12.18 7.71 34.11
CA SER A 78 -13.53 7.75 33.52
C SER A 78 -14.50 8.68 34.25
N ARG A 79 -14.28 8.90 35.55
CA ARG A 79 -15.18 9.65 36.45
C ARG A 79 -14.87 11.15 36.42
N SER A 80 -15.88 11.98 36.65
CA SER A 80 -15.73 13.43 36.65
C SER A 80 -15.17 13.97 37.98
N SER A 81 -15.41 13.25 39.09
CA SER A 81 -14.98 13.62 40.43
C SER A 81 -14.95 12.40 41.37
N GLU A 82 -14.12 12.47 42.42
CA GLU A 82 -13.99 11.46 43.46
C GLU A 82 -15.31 11.21 44.23
N LEU A 83 -16.22 12.21 44.23
CA LEU A 83 -17.50 12.18 44.93
C LEU A 83 -18.62 11.44 44.18
N VAL A 84 -18.40 11.12 42.91
CA VAL A 84 -19.40 10.45 42.07
C VAL A 84 -19.09 8.95 42.00
N GLY A 85 -20.13 8.12 42.05
CA GLY A 85 -19.98 6.66 42.05
C GLY A 85 -19.15 6.12 40.88
N VAL A 86 -18.57 4.93 41.06
CA VAL A 86 -17.66 4.28 40.10
C VAL A 86 -18.32 4.01 38.73
N GLU A 87 -19.65 4.04 38.67
CA GLU A 87 -20.44 3.87 37.45
C GLU A 87 -20.51 5.13 36.57
N GLU A 88 -20.01 6.28 37.04
CA GLU A 88 -20.04 7.52 36.25
C GLU A 88 -18.98 7.52 35.14
N CYS A 89 -19.45 7.67 33.90
CA CYS A 89 -18.61 7.75 32.70
C CYS A 89 -18.60 9.16 32.07
N GLY A 90 -18.53 10.21 32.88
CA GLY A 90 -18.62 11.61 32.42
C GLY A 90 -17.51 11.99 31.44
N LYS A 91 -16.27 11.55 31.71
CA LYS A 91 -15.11 11.83 30.84
C LYS A 91 -15.15 11.08 29.52
N ILE A 92 -15.79 9.91 29.49
CA ILE A 92 -16.03 9.17 28.25
C ILE A 92 -17.02 9.93 27.35
N LYS A 93 -18.06 10.55 27.93
CA LYS A 93 -18.98 11.42 27.16
C LYS A 93 -18.27 12.66 26.61
N GLU A 94 -17.38 13.26 27.40
CA GLU A 94 -16.55 14.39 26.98
C GLU A 94 -15.60 14.00 25.82
N MET A 95 -15.06 12.78 25.84
CA MET A 95 -14.27 12.20 24.75
C MET A 95 -15.11 11.96 23.48
N ILE A 96 -16.31 11.41 23.61
CA ILE A 96 -17.24 11.25 22.48
C ILE A 96 -17.57 12.61 21.86
N GLU A 97 -17.79 13.62 22.69
CA GLU A 97 -18.05 14.98 22.23
C GLU A 97 -16.83 15.59 21.53
N LEU A 98 -15.62 15.33 22.00
CA LEU A 98 -14.38 15.74 21.32
C LEU A 98 -14.30 15.18 19.90
N LEU A 99 -14.70 13.92 19.70
CA LEU A 99 -14.63 13.28 18.38
C LEU A 99 -15.56 13.94 17.35
N SER A 100 -16.72 14.42 17.81
CA SER A 100 -17.74 15.02 16.95
C SER A 100 -17.70 16.55 16.86
N SER A 101 -17.25 17.23 17.92
CA SER A 101 -17.33 18.68 18.06
C SER A 101 -16.11 19.40 17.49
N LYS A 102 -16.36 20.36 16.59
CA LYS A 102 -15.33 21.26 16.03
C LYS A 102 -14.81 22.30 17.02
N GLU A 103 -15.54 22.55 18.11
CA GLU A 103 -15.17 23.52 19.14
C GLU A 103 -14.10 22.96 20.08
N LYS A 104 -14.19 21.66 20.41
CA LYS A 104 -13.28 21.00 21.37
C LYS A 104 -11.98 20.54 20.71
N PHE A 105 -12.05 20.11 19.45
CA PHE A 105 -10.88 19.77 18.66
C PHE A 105 -11.08 20.27 17.22
N ASN A 106 -10.31 21.28 16.86
CA ASN A 106 -10.25 21.80 15.49
C ASN A 106 -8.87 21.50 14.92
N PHE A 107 -8.85 20.70 13.85
CA PHE A 107 -7.67 20.56 13.03
C PHE A 107 -8.07 20.84 11.59
N ARG A 108 -7.52 21.91 11.00
CA ARG A 108 -7.83 22.35 9.63
C ARG A 108 -9.33 22.52 9.36
N ASN A 109 -10.08 23.05 10.33
CA ASN A 109 -11.53 23.31 10.22
C ASN A 109 -12.42 22.04 10.14
N GLY A 110 -11.85 20.87 10.41
CA GLY A 110 -12.55 19.60 10.59
C GLY A 110 -12.57 19.17 12.07
N ASN A 111 -13.53 18.32 12.42
CA ASN A 111 -13.50 17.61 13.71
C ASN A 111 -12.47 16.46 13.66
N ALA A 112 -12.24 15.79 14.79
CA ALA A 112 -11.25 14.72 14.87
C ALA A 112 -11.58 13.56 13.91
N GLY A 113 -12.86 13.16 13.83
CA GLY A 113 -13.31 12.07 12.96
C GLY A 113 -13.15 12.36 11.46
N GLN A 114 -13.53 13.56 11.02
CA GLN A 114 -13.46 13.99 9.62
C GLN A 114 -12.02 13.99 9.09
N MET A 115 -11.03 14.30 9.93
CA MET A 115 -9.64 14.24 9.51
C MET A 115 -9.18 12.79 9.31
N LEU A 116 -9.61 11.85 10.15
CA LEU A 116 -9.31 10.43 9.97
C LEU A 116 -9.97 9.89 8.69
N GLU A 117 -11.22 10.26 8.44
CA GLU A 117 -11.93 9.93 7.20
C GLU A 117 -11.22 10.50 5.97
N MET A 118 -10.75 11.75 6.04
CA MET A 118 -10.00 12.39 4.96
C MET A 118 -8.66 11.68 4.71
N LEU A 119 -7.90 11.36 5.76
CA LEU A 119 -6.64 10.63 5.63
C LEU A 119 -6.85 9.24 5.03
N LEU A 120 -7.87 8.51 5.49
CA LEU A 120 -8.23 7.21 4.93
C LEU A 120 -8.63 7.33 3.46
N SER A 121 -9.40 8.37 3.11
CA SER A 121 -9.82 8.65 1.74
C SER A 121 -8.62 8.95 0.84
N ASP A 122 -7.65 9.75 1.30
CA ASP A 122 -6.43 10.05 0.56
C ASP A 122 -5.60 8.78 0.29
N VAL A 123 -5.46 7.91 1.30
CA VAL A 123 -4.76 6.62 1.15
C VAL A 123 -5.50 5.71 0.17
N ALA A 124 -6.83 5.64 0.27
CA ALA A 124 -7.66 4.84 -0.63
C ALA A 124 -7.58 5.35 -2.08
N LEU A 125 -7.63 6.68 -2.29
CA LEU A 125 -7.46 7.30 -3.59
C LEU A 125 -6.08 7.02 -4.19
N ASN A 126 -5.02 7.15 -3.39
CA ASN A 126 -3.66 6.85 -3.83
C ASN A 126 -3.50 5.37 -4.21
N SER A 127 -4.07 4.46 -3.42
CA SER A 127 -4.09 3.02 -3.72
C SER A 127 -4.84 2.73 -5.02
N SER A 128 -6.01 3.34 -5.21
CA SER A 128 -6.81 3.22 -6.44
C SER A 128 -6.06 3.74 -7.67
N ASN A 129 -5.38 4.88 -7.54
CA ASN A 129 -4.54 5.44 -8.59
C ASN A 129 -3.38 4.50 -8.95
N ALA A 130 -2.67 3.97 -7.95
CA ALA A 130 -1.59 3.00 -8.16
C ALA A 130 -2.09 1.73 -8.87
N GLN A 131 -3.25 1.21 -8.47
CA GLN A 131 -3.87 0.05 -9.12
C GLN A 131 -4.26 0.33 -10.56
N THR A 132 -4.74 1.54 -10.85
CA THR A 132 -5.09 1.98 -12.20
C THR A 132 -3.84 2.08 -13.08
N PHE A 133 -2.77 2.70 -12.59
CA PHE A 133 -1.48 2.74 -13.27
C PHE A 133 -0.96 1.34 -13.56
N TYR A 134 -0.98 0.44 -12.57
CA TYR A 134 -0.56 -0.94 -12.76
C TYR A 134 -1.34 -1.65 -13.88
N LYS A 135 -2.68 -1.51 -13.90
CA LYS A 135 -3.51 -2.08 -14.97
C LYS A 135 -3.17 -1.50 -16.34
N THR A 136 -2.97 -0.19 -16.44
CA THR A 136 -2.58 0.47 -17.69
C THR A 136 -1.23 -0.02 -18.19
N TYR A 137 -0.20 -0.04 -17.34
CA TYR A 137 1.13 -0.53 -17.72
C TYR A 137 1.12 -2.02 -18.09
N LYS A 138 0.33 -2.84 -17.39
CA LYS A 138 0.14 -4.25 -17.74
C LYS A 138 -0.55 -4.42 -19.09
N GLY A 139 -1.54 -3.57 -19.39
CA GLY A 139 -2.18 -3.53 -20.72
C GLY A 139 -1.20 -3.17 -21.82
N MET A 140 -0.37 -2.13 -21.60
CA MET A 140 0.69 -1.74 -22.54
C MET A 140 1.72 -2.85 -22.75
N GLN A 141 2.16 -3.50 -21.67
CA GLN A 141 3.07 -4.63 -21.73
C GLN A 141 2.50 -5.75 -22.61
N ASN A 142 1.25 -6.16 -22.37
CA ASN A 142 0.59 -7.18 -23.18
C ASN A 142 0.48 -6.78 -24.66
N SER A 143 0.17 -5.53 -24.97
CA SER A 143 0.13 -5.04 -26.35
C SER A 143 1.51 -5.10 -27.01
N ILE A 144 2.58 -4.72 -26.30
CA ILE A 144 3.95 -4.81 -26.80
C ILE A 144 4.35 -6.27 -27.01
N ASP A 145 4.04 -7.16 -26.06
CA ASP A 145 4.35 -8.59 -26.18
C ASP A 145 3.60 -9.25 -27.34
N ASN A 146 2.35 -8.85 -27.58
CA ASN A 146 1.59 -9.28 -28.75
C ASN A 146 2.18 -8.75 -30.06
N GLN A 147 2.62 -7.49 -30.10
CA GLN A 147 3.30 -6.92 -31.28
C GLN A 147 4.62 -7.65 -31.55
N ARG A 148 5.42 -7.90 -30.52
CA ARG A 148 6.65 -8.69 -30.62
C ARG A 148 6.37 -10.09 -31.14
N SER A 149 5.36 -10.77 -30.59
CA SER A 149 4.96 -12.11 -31.04
C SER A 149 4.41 -12.10 -32.47
N SER A 150 3.77 -11.02 -32.91
CA SER A 150 3.28 -10.88 -34.29
C SER A 150 4.40 -10.63 -35.30
N VAL A 151 5.46 -9.92 -34.91
CA VAL A 151 6.60 -9.62 -35.81
C VAL A 151 7.63 -10.74 -35.80
N SER A 152 7.91 -11.31 -34.63
CA SER A 152 8.86 -12.41 -34.45
C SER A 152 8.20 -13.79 -34.53
N GLY A 153 6.88 -13.85 -34.70
CA GLY A 153 6.14 -15.07 -34.92
C GLY A 153 6.35 -15.58 -36.34
N VAL A 154 6.37 -16.90 -36.48
CA VAL A 154 6.47 -17.57 -37.77
C VAL A 154 5.22 -18.44 -37.93
N ASP A 155 4.60 -18.40 -39.10
CA ASP A 155 3.52 -19.30 -39.44
C ASP A 155 4.11 -20.65 -39.90
N LYS A 156 3.90 -21.69 -39.11
CA LYS A 156 4.41 -23.04 -39.39
C LYS A 156 3.83 -23.62 -40.67
N ASP A 157 2.61 -23.25 -41.02
CA ASP A 157 1.98 -23.73 -42.24
C ASP A 157 2.62 -23.05 -43.47
N GLU A 158 2.97 -21.76 -43.37
CA GLU A 158 3.71 -21.04 -44.42
C GLU A 158 5.16 -21.54 -44.56
N GLU A 159 5.84 -21.85 -43.45
CA GLU A 159 7.14 -22.52 -43.47
C GLU A 159 7.05 -23.94 -44.07
N ALA A 160 6.02 -24.71 -43.75
CA ALA A 160 5.82 -26.06 -44.30
C ALA A 160 5.54 -26.01 -45.81
N VAL A 161 4.72 -25.08 -46.27
CA VAL A 161 4.47 -24.86 -47.71
C VAL A 161 5.76 -24.43 -48.42
N SER A 162 6.54 -23.54 -47.81
CA SER A 162 7.83 -23.12 -48.34
C SER A 162 8.81 -24.29 -48.41
N LEU A 163 8.87 -25.14 -47.38
CA LEU A 163 9.67 -26.37 -47.35
C LEU A 163 9.30 -27.33 -48.49
N VAL A 164 8.00 -27.59 -48.68
CA VAL A 164 7.51 -28.45 -49.77
C VAL A 164 7.88 -27.86 -51.14
N LYS A 165 7.74 -26.53 -51.30
CA LYS A 165 8.15 -25.83 -52.53
C LYS A 165 9.64 -26.00 -52.80
N TYR A 166 10.51 -25.79 -51.80
CA TYR A 166 11.96 -25.97 -51.96
C TYR A 166 12.33 -27.43 -52.24
N GLN A 167 11.66 -28.40 -51.63
CA GLN A 167 11.87 -29.82 -51.90
C GLN A 167 11.50 -30.18 -53.36
N ASN A 168 10.39 -29.65 -53.86
CA ASN A 168 9.98 -29.82 -55.24
C ASN A 168 10.96 -29.15 -56.22
N SER A 169 11.38 -27.91 -55.93
CA SER A 169 12.40 -27.22 -56.74
C SER A 169 13.73 -27.97 -56.77
N TYR A 170 14.19 -28.52 -55.65
CA TYR A 170 15.40 -29.33 -55.59
C TYR A 170 15.27 -30.62 -56.42
N THR A 171 14.12 -31.28 -56.34
CA THR A 171 13.82 -32.48 -57.14
C THR A 171 13.82 -32.15 -58.65
N LEU A 172 13.23 -31.01 -59.03
CA LEU A 172 13.21 -30.56 -60.42
C LEU A 172 14.62 -30.24 -60.94
N ALA A 173 15.43 -29.51 -60.14
CA ALA A 173 16.82 -29.21 -60.48
C ALA A 173 17.65 -30.49 -60.62
N SER A 174 17.43 -31.48 -59.74
CA SER A 174 18.08 -32.79 -59.81
C SER A 174 17.72 -33.52 -61.12
N LYS A 175 16.44 -33.49 -61.53
CA LYS A 175 16.01 -34.04 -62.82
C LYS A 175 16.63 -33.32 -64.00
N MET A 176 16.72 -31.99 -63.97
CA MET A 176 17.38 -31.23 -65.04
C MET A 176 18.85 -31.63 -65.20
N ILE A 177 19.58 -31.77 -64.08
CA ILE A 177 20.95 -32.27 -64.09
C ILE A 177 21.01 -33.68 -64.67
N GLN A 178 20.09 -34.56 -64.25
CA GLN A 178 20.02 -35.92 -64.77
C GLN A 178 19.81 -35.96 -66.28
N THR A 179 18.87 -35.16 -66.81
CA THR A 179 18.63 -35.05 -68.25
C THR A 179 19.84 -34.46 -69.00
N LEU A 180 20.57 -33.52 -68.40
CA LEU A 180 21.80 -32.99 -68.99
C LEU A 180 22.90 -34.05 -69.01
N THR A 181 23.06 -34.84 -67.96
CA THR A 181 23.98 -35.98 -67.92
C THR A 181 23.62 -37.00 -68.99
N GLU A 182 22.34 -37.36 -69.14
CA GLU A 182 21.89 -38.29 -70.18
C GLU A 182 22.19 -37.75 -71.59
N ILE A 183 22.00 -36.45 -71.84
CA ILE A 183 22.39 -35.81 -73.10
C ILE A 183 23.92 -35.91 -73.29
N TYR A 184 24.72 -35.63 -72.26
CA TYR A 184 26.18 -35.76 -72.33
C TYR A 184 26.62 -37.20 -72.62
N ASP A 185 26.05 -38.19 -71.93
CA ASP A 185 26.35 -39.60 -72.14
C ASP A 185 25.97 -40.02 -73.57
N GLN A 186 24.81 -39.59 -74.07
CA GLN A 186 24.40 -39.90 -75.45
C GLN A 186 25.34 -39.27 -76.48
N LEU A 187 25.74 -38.01 -76.28
CA LEU A 187 26.66 -37.31 -77.19
C LEU A 187 28.06 -37.93 -77.19
N ILE A 188 28.57 -38.32 -76.02
CA ILE A 188 29.94 -38.82 -75.86
C ILE A 188 30.03 -40.32 -76.21
N LEU A 189 29.11 -41.16 -75.73
CA LEU A 189 29.21 -42.62 -75.82
C LEU A 189 28.50 -43.22 -77.03
N ASN A 190 27.44 -42.61 -77.55
CA ASN A 190 26.58 -43.19 -78.59
C ASN A 190 26.55 -42.45 -79.94
N THR A 191 27.05 -41.21 -80.01
CA THR A 191 27.23 -40.47 -81.29
C THR A 191 28.68 -40.28 -81.71
N GLY A 192 29.64 -40.73 -80.90
CA GLY A 192 31.03 -40.91 -81.31
C GLY A 192 31.19 -42.22 -82.07
N VAL A 193 31.29 -42.13 -83.40
CA VAL A 193 32.06 -43.10 -84.21
C VAL A 193 33.54 -42.87 -84.02
#